data_AF-A0A3N5MMQ5-F1
#
_entry.id   AF-A0A3N5MMQ5-F1
#
_cell.length_a   1.000
_cell.length_b   1.000
_cell.length_c   1.000
_cell.angle_alpha   90.00
_cell.angle_beta   90.00
_cell.angle_gamma   90.00
#
_symmetry.space_group_name_H-M   'P 1'
#
loop_
_entity.id
_entity.type
_entity.pdbx_description
1 polymer ?
#
loop_
_entity_poly.entity_id
_entity_poly.type
_entity_poly.pdbx_seq_one_letter_code
_entity_poly.pdbx_strand_id
1 'polypeptide(L)' 'HKKNFTMECPYCAEIIKIRAKICKHCGKELTA' A
#
# COMPACT_ATOMS: atom_id res chain seq x y z
N HIS A 1 21.58 -1.29 -4.97
CA HIS A 1 20.20 -1.34 -5.50
C HIS A 1 19.20 -0.82 -4.47
N LYS A 2 18.70 0.42 -4.61
CA LYS A 2 17.56 0.91 -3.81
C LYS A 2 16.28 0.76 -4.63
N LYS A 3 15.58 -0.37 -4.48
CA LYS A 3 14.23 -0.53 -5.06
C LYS A 3 13.23 -0.02 -4.02
N ASN A 4 12.65 1.16 -4.26
CA ASN A 4 11.58 1.68 -3.42
C ASN A 4 10.29 0.96 -3.81
N PHE A 5 9.83 0.02 -2.98
CA PHE A 5 8.63 -0.79 -3.25
C PHE A 5 7.41 -0.24 -2.50
N THR A 6 7.10 1.03 -2.71
CA THR A 6 5.98 1.72 -2.05
C THR A 6 4.99 2.26 -3.08
N MET A 7 3.69 2.19 -2.78
CA MET A 7 2.59 2.75 -3.55
C MET A 7 1.66 3.55 -2.63
N GLU A 8 0.77 4.32 -3.22
CA GLU A 8 -0.30 4.99 -2.49
C GLU A 8 -1.52 4.08 -2.37
N CYS A 9 -2.15 4.05 -1.18
CA CYS A 9 -3.38 3.32 -0.95
C CYS A 9 -4.56 4.01 -1.66
N PRO A 10 -5.33 3.33 -2.54
CA PRO A 10 -6.42 3.94 -3.30
C PRO A 10 -7.61 4.38 -2.43
N TYR A 11 -7.65 3.99 -1.15
CA TYR A 11 -8.77 4.28 -0.26
C TYR A 11 -8.51 5.39 0.75
N CYS A 12 -7.25 5.59 1.15
CA CYS A 12 -6.89 6.55 2.19
C CYS A 12 -5.64 7.38 1.85
N ALA A 13 -5.10 7.24 0.63
CA ALA A 13 -3.93 7.93 0.12
C ALA A 13 -2.63 7.75 0.93
N GLU A 14 -2.57 6.75 1.82
CA GLU A 14 -1.36 6.49 2.60
C GLU A 14 -0.32 5.68 1.82
N ILE A 15 0.95 5.97 2.08
CA ILE A 15 2.07 5.26 1.46
C ILE A 15 2.26 3.89 2.13
N ILE A 16 2.08 2.85 1.33
CA ILE A 16 2.10 1.44 1.71
C ILE A 16 3.10 0.67 0.85
N LYS A 17 3.44 -0.56 1.22
CA LYS A 17 4.30 -1.42 0.39
C LYS A 17 3.50 -1.94 -0.81
N ILE A 18 4.11 -2.01 -2.00
CA ILE A 18 3.49 -2.59 -3.22
C ILE A 18 3.03 -4.04 -3.01
N ARG A 19 3.67 -4.74 -2.06
CA ARG A 19 3.37 -6.14 -1.72
C ARG A 19 2.25 -6.29 -0.67
N ALA A 20 1.74 -5.19 -0.13
CA ALA A 20 0.74 -5.22 0.92
C ALA A 20 -0.60 -5.63 0.32
N LYS A 21 -1.21 -6.68 0.87
CA LYS A 21 -2.58 -7.09 0.53
C LYS A 21 -3.64 -6.30 1.30
N ILE A 22 -3.28 -5.74 2.45
CA ILE A 22 -4.18 -4.98 3.31
C ILE A 22 -3.47 -3.70 3.74
N CYS A 23 -4.15 -2.57 3.67
CA CYS A 23 -3.62 -1.31 4.14
C CYS A 23 -3.61 -1.28 5.68
N LYS A 24 -2.44 -1.04 6.28
CA LYS A 24 -2.28 -0.94 7.74
C LYS A 24 -2.97 0.28 8.37
N HIS A 25 -3.32 1.29 7.56
CA HIS A 25 -3.96 2.52 8.05
C HIS A 25 -5.48 2.40 8.05
N CYS A 26 -6.08 2.03 6.91
CA CYS A 26 -7.54 1.95 6.78
C CYS A 26 -8.11 0.54 6.93
N GLY A 27 -7.27 -0.50 6.99
CA GLY A 27 -7.68 -1.90 7.12
C GLY A 27 -8.35 -2.49 5.88
N LYS A 28 -8.40 -1.75 4.76
CA LYS A 28 -9.01 -2.23 3.51
C LYS A 28 -8.07 -3.14 2.74
N GLU A 29 -8.64 -4.12 2.07
CA GLU A 29 -7.91 -5.00 1.16
C GLU A 29 -7.52 -4.23 -0.11
N LEU A 30 -6.23 -4.26 -0.40
CA LEU A 30 -5.59 -3.71 -1.59
C LEU A 30 -5.61 -4.81 -2.65
N THR A 31 -6.80 -5.04 -3.21
CA THR A 31 -6.96 -5.80 -4.44
C THR A 31 -6.36 -4.96 -5.56
N ALA A 32 -5.11 -5.29 -5.91
CA ALA A 32 -4.47 -4.78 -7.13
C ALA A 32 -5.31 -5.10 -8.36
#